data_AF-A0A352WKP1-F1
#
_entry.id   AF-A0A352WKP1-F1
#
_cell.length_a   1.000
_cell.length_b   1.000
_cell.length_c   1.000
_cell.angle_alpha   90.00
_cell.angle_beta   90.00
_cell.angle_gamma   90.00
#
_symmetry.space_group_name_H-M   'P 1'
#
loop_
_entity.id
_entity.type
_entity.pdbx_description
1 polymer ?
#
loop_
_entity_poly.entity_id
_entity_poly.type
_entity_poly.pdbx_seq_one_letter_code
_entity_poly.pdbx_strand_id
1 'polypeptide(L)'
;MSGNIILDGRLIKTYNALNELCSYAGKEESFSEKLWSELMDDPGLMEEFIYYIEHHTFLEKDKCCGYGLTDLYFFNMRNVEIMQDVGKNYEDTDKEALVLDTFLSMADMKKNPDPYIKKLEEGPGMDRFYD
;
A
#
# COMPACT_ATOMS: atom_id res chain seq x y z
N MET A 1 -2.30 22.34 -25.75
CA MET A 1 -3.40 21.36 -25.87
C MET A 1 -2.93 19.89 -25.86
N SER A 2 -1.61 19.62 -25.88
CA SER A 2 -1.06 18.25 -25.80
C SER A 2 -0.88 17.71 -24.37
N GLY A 3 -0.85 18.58 -23.34
CA GLY A 3 -0.60 18.18 -21.95
C GLY A 3 -1.70 17.32 -21.32
N ASN A 4 -2.98 17.65 -21.51
CA ASN A 4 -4.09 16.90 -20.91
C ASN A 4 -4.23 15.49 -21.50
N ILE A 5 -4.07 15.33 -22.81
CA ILE A 5 -4.19 14.03 -23.48
C ILE A 5 -3.13 13.03 -23.00
N ILE A 6 -1.92 13.50 -22.71
CA ILE A 6 -0.83 12.65 -22.21
C ILE A 6 -1.08 12.24 -20.75
N LEU A 7 -1.65 13.13 -19.93
CA LEU A 7 -2.05 12.82 -18.56
C LEU A 7 -3.18 11.79 -18.53
N ASP A 8 -4.22 11.98 -19.36
CA ASP A 8 -5.33 11.04 -19.48
C ASP A 8 -4.85 9.64 -19.90
N GLY A 9 -3.93 9.56 -20.87
CA GLY A 9 -3.36 8.28 -21.32
C GLY A 9 -2.56 7.55 -20.24
N ARG A 10 -1.81 8.29 -19.41
CA ARG A 10 -1.10 7.71 -18.25
C ARG A 10 -2.08 7.19 -17.22
N LEU A 11 -3.10 7.96 -16.86
CA LEU A 11 -4.12 7.55 -15.89
C LEU A 11 -4.88 6.29 -16.34
N ILE A 12 -5.25 6.19 -17.63
CA ILE A 12 -5.89 4.99 -18.17
C ILE A 12 -4.98 3.77 -18.03
N LYS A 13 -3.68 3.92 -18.36
CA LYS A 13 -2.70 2.83 -18.22
C LYS A 13 -2.55 2.41 -16.75
N THR A 14 -2.47 3.38 -15.84
CA THR A 14 -2.36 3.14 -14.39
C THR A 14 -3.59 2.43 -13.85
N TYR A 15 -4.80 2.84 -14.25
CA TYR A 15 -6.05 2.20 -13.84
C TYR A 15 -6.14 0.75 -14.33
N ASN A 16 -5.78 0.49 -15.59
CA ASN A 16 -5.73 -0.87 -16.12
C ASN A 16 -4.72 -1.74 -15.37
N ALA A 17 -3.52 -1.21 -15.10
CA ALA A 17 -2.51 -1.92 -14.32
C ALA A 17 -2.97 -2.22 -12.88
N LEU A 18 -3.67 -1.28 -12.24
CA LEU A 18 -4.28 -1.51 -10.93
C LEU A 18 -5.28 -2.68 -10.95
N ASN A 19 -6.17 -2.72 -11.95
CA ASN A 19 -7.14 -3.81 -12.08
C ASN A 19 -6.46 -5.16 -12.36
N GLU A 20 -5.43 -5.18 -13.19
CA GLU A 20 -4.63 -6.39 -13.44
C GLU A 20 -3.93 -6.89 -12.17
N LEU A 21 -3.30 -6.00 -11.40
CA LEU A 21 -2.67 -6.31 -10.12
C LEU A 21 -3.70 -6.82 -9.11
N CYS A 22 -4.86 -6.17 -8.99
CA CYS A 22 -5.94 -6.61 -8.10
C CYS A 22 -6.44 -8.01 -8.49
N SER A 23 -6.64 -8.26 -9.79
CA SER A 23 -7.05 -9.58 -10.28
C SER A 23 -6.00 -10.65 -10.02
N TYR A 24 -4.72 -10.33 -10.18
CA TYR A 24 -3.61 -11.25 -9.87
C TYR A 24 -3.57 -11.57 -8.37
N ALA A 25 -3.74 -10.54 -7.53
CA ALA A 25 -3.74 -10.62 -6.08
C ALA A 25 -5.04 -11.19 -5.47
N GLY A 26 -6.01 -11.60 -6.30
CA GLY A 26 -7.30 -12.11 -5.84
C GLY A 26 -8.17 -11.08 -5.10
N LYS A 27 -7.92 -9.77 -5.30
CA LYS A 27 -8.72 -8.68 -4.73
C LYS A 27 -10.00 -8.49 -5.54
N GLU A 28 -11.09 -8.16 -4.85
CA GLU A 28 -12.37 -7.86 -5.50
C GLU A 28 -12.36 -6.50 -6.20
N GLU A 29 -13.25 -6.31 -7.17
CA GLU A 29 -13.40 -5.04 -7.91
C GLU A 29 -13.69 -3.85 -6.97
N SER A 30 -14.44 -4.05 -5.90
CA SER A 30 -14.70 -3.02 -4.88
C SER A 30 -13.43 -2.48 -4.23
N PHE A 31 -12.40 -3.32 -4.10
CA PHE A 31 -11.08 -2.91 -3.60
C PHE A 31 -10.36 -2.02 -4.62
N SER A 32 -10.36 -2.41 -5.91
CA SER A 32 -9.68 -1.63 -6.95
C SER A 32 -10.35 -0.28 -7.16
N GLU A 33 -11.68 -0.22 -7.11
CA GLU A 33 -12.44 1.04 -7.14
C GLU A 33 -12.13 1.94 -5.95
N LYS A 34 -12.09 1.39 -4.73
CA LYS A 34 -11.72 2.16 -3.53
C LYS A 34 -10.32 2.72 -3.68
N LEU A 35 -9.33 1.88 -3.98
CA LEU A 35 -7.94 2.31 -4.11
C LEU A 35 -7.76 3.34 -5.23
N TRP A 36 -8.42 3.15 -6.38
CA TRP A 36 -8.39 4.13 -7.46
C TRP A 36 -8.92 5.49 -7.03
N SER A 37 -10.05 5.52 -6.31
CA SER A 37 -10.60 6.77 -5.77
C SER A 37 -9.61 7.47 -4.85
N GLU A 38 -8.97 6.72 -3.93
CA GLU A 38 -7.96 7.28 -3.03
C GLU A 38 -6.74 7.86 -3.77
N LEU A 39 -6.27 7.17 -4.81
CA LEU A 39 -5.16 7.65 -5.63
C LEU A 39 -5.53 8.91 -6.40
N MET A 40 -6.76 9.02 -6.90
CA MET A 40 -7.23 10.22 -7.61
C MET A 40 -7.33 11.44 -6.70
N ASP A 41 -7.65 11.23 -5.43
CA ASP A 41 -7.74 12.29 -4.42
C ASP A 41 -6.37 12.70 -3.86
N ASP A 42 -5.33 11.88 -4.06
CA ASP A 42 -3.98 12.11 -3.54
C ASP A 42 -2.92 12.04 -4.65
N PRO A 43 -2.55 13.19 -5.25
CA PRO A 43 -1.55 13.24 -6.31
C PRO A 43 -0.16 12.71 -5.91
N GLY A 44 0.20 12.81 -4.62
CA GLY A 44 1.47 12.29 -4.12
C GLY A 44 1.48 10.77 -4.11
N LEU A 45 0.38 10.18 -3.60
CA LEU A 45 0.21 8.73 -3.60
C LEU A 45 0.04 8.16 -5.02
N MET A 46 -0.61 8.90 -5.93
CA MET A 46 -0.67 8.55 -7.35
C MET A 46 0.71 8.53 -8.00
N GLU A 47 1.59 9.50 -7.70
CA GLU A 47 2.97 9.53 -8.20
C GLU A 47 3.75 8.28 -7.75
N GLU A 48 3.64 7.92 -6.47
CA GLU A 48 4.22 6.69 -5.91
C GLU A 48 3.70 5.44 -6.63
N PHE A 49 2.39 5.36 -6.88
CA PHE A 49 1.78 4.18 -7.51
C PHE A 49 2.16 4.04 -8.98
N ILE A 50 2.22 5.14 -9.73
CA ILE A 50 2.73 5.14 -11.10
C ILE A 50 4.19 4.66 -11.13
N TYR A 51 5.01 5.16 -10.20
CA TYR A 51 6.40 4.74 -10.09
C TYR A 51 6.52 3.25 -9.76
N TYR A 52 5.67 2.74 -8.85
CA TYR A 52 5.62 1.31 -8.53
C TYR A 52 5.29 0.44 -9.75
N ILE A 53 4.30 0.82 -10.57
CA ILE A 53 3.95 0.07 -11.79
C ILE A 53 5.14 0.00 -12.77
N GLU A 54 5.98 1.03 -12.83
CA GLU A 54 7.12 1.09 -13.76
C GLU A 54 8.38 0.41 -13.21
N HIS A 55 8.57 0.40 -11.90
CA HIS A 55 9.84 0.01 -11.27
C HIS A 55 9.74 -1.14 -10.27
N HIS A 56 8.54 -1.56 -9.88
CA HIS A 56 8.26 -2.53 -8.82
C HIS A 56 8.99 -2.21 -7.50
N THR A 57 9.10 -0.93 -7.18
CA THR A 57 9.67 -0.41 -5.93
C THR A 57 9.02 0.94 -5.58
N PHE A 58 9.09 1.34 -4.32
CA PHE A 58 8.50 2.62 -3.87
C PHE A 58 9.44 3.79 -4.16
N LEU A 59 8.87 4.96 -4.49
CA LEU A 59 9.63 6.18 -4.72
C LEU A 59 10.06 6.83 -3.38
N GLU A 60 9.30 6.60 -2.31
CA GLU A 60 9.59 7.07 -0.93
C GLU A 60 9.65 8.60 -0.78
N LYS A 61 8.94 9.32 -1.65
CA LYS A 61 8.81 10.78 -1.62
C LYS A 61 7.63 11.22 -0.77
N ASP A 62 6.52 10.49 -0.87
CA ASP A 62 5.29 10.79 -0.17
C ASP A 62 5.28 10.19 1.24
N LYS A 63 5.04 11.03 2.26
CA LYS A 63 5.18 10.65 3.68
C LYS A 63 4.00 11.13 4.50
N CYS A 64 3.59 10.31 5.46
CA CYS A 64 2.62 10.68 6.49
C CYS A 64 3.30 10.61 7.86
N CYS A 65 3.37 11.74 8.55
CA CYS A 65 3.97 11.82 9.90
C CYS A 65 5.41 11.25 10.00
N GLY A 66 6.19 11.35 8.92
CA GLY A 66 7.56 10.85 8.84
C GLY A 66 7.70 9.43 8.29
N TYR A 67 6.61 8.67 8.19
CA TYR A 67 6.58 7.30 7.67
C TYR A 67 6.24 7.28 6.17
N GLY A 68 6.92 6.40 5.43
CA GLY A 68 6.69 6.15 4.00
C GLY A 68 6.01 4.80 3.72
N LEU A 69 5.84 4.49 2.43
CA LEU A 69 5.25 3.23 1.98
C LEU A 69 6.08 2.02 2.40
N THR A 70 7.40 2.13 2.45
CA THR A 70 8.29 1.07 2.92
C THR A 70 8.04 0.74 4.39
N ASP A 71 7.87 1.74 5.25
CA ASP A 71 7.55 1.53 6.67
C ASP A 71 6.22 0.80 6.82
N LEU A 72 5.20 1.24 6.07
CA LEU A 72 3.88 0.60 6.06
C LEU A 72 3.90 -0.80 5.44
N TYR A 73 4.73 -1.04 4.43
CA TYR A 73 4.87 -2.36 3.81
C TYR A 73 5.41 -3.36 4.82
N PHE A 74 6.48 -3.04 5.54
CA PHE A 74 7.02 -3.91 6.58
C PHE A 74 6.06 -4.08 7.75
N PHE A 75 5.32 -3.04 8.10
CA PHE A 75 4.26 -3.13 9.11
C PHE A 75 3.15 -4.10 8.70
N ASN A 76 2.65 -3.99 7.47
CA ASN A 76 1.63 -4.89 6.94
C ASN A 76 2.15 -6.32 6.78
N MET A 77 3.39 -6.49 6.33
CA MET A 77 4.06 -7.79 6.21
C MET A 77 4.07 -8.49 7.56
N ARG A 78 4.51 -7.78 8.62
CA ARG A 78 4.50 -8.31 9.99
C ARG A 78 3.10 -8.70 10.44
N ASN A 79 2.08 -7.89 10.15
CA ASN A 79 0.71 -8.21 10.52
C ASN A 79 0.22 -9.49 9.84
N VAL A 80 0.55 -9.68 8.55
CA VAL A 80 0.27 -10.91 7.82
C VAL A 80 1.03 -12.09 8.43
N GLU A 81 2.32 -11.93 8.74
CA GLU A 81 3.14 -12.96 9.40
C GLU A 81 2.55 -13.40 10.75
N ILE A 82 2.11 -12.46 11.60
CA ILE A 82 1.48 -12.76 12.89
C ILE A 82 0.14 -13.48 12.70
N MET A 83 -0.67 -13.06 11.72
CA MET A 83 -1.93 -13.76 11.41
C MET A 83 -1.66 -15.18 10.86
N GLN A 84 -0.56 -15.35 10.14
CA GLN A 84 -0.08 -16.61 9.58
C GLN A 84 0.81 -17.40 10.56
N ASP A 85 0.75 -17.15 11.88
CA ASP A 85 1.44 -17.94 12.92
C ASP A 85 0.91 -19.40 13.05
N VAL A 86 0.41 -19.93 11.92
CA VAL A 86 0.28 -21.33 11.53
C VAL A 86 1.37 -21.60 10.45
N GLY A 87 2.63 -21.61 10.86
CA GLY A 87 3.73 -22.24 10.12
C GLY A 87 4.31 -21.48 8.91
N LYS A 88 5.39 -20.72 9.16
CA LYS A 88 6.57 -20.43 8.28
C LYS A 88 6.46 -20.56 6.75
N ASN A 89 5.36 -20.15 6.12
CA ASN A 89 5.24 -20.16 4.66
C ASN A 89 5.39 -18.74 4.10
N TYR A 90 6.61 -18.22 4.14
CA TYR A 90 6.97 -16.97 3.46
C TYR A 90 6.69 -17.01 1.94
N GLU A 91 6.70 -18.21 1.35
CA GLU A 91 6.47 -18.43 -0.08
C GLU A 91 5.01 -18.20 -0.49
N ASP A 92 4.06 -18.31 0.44
CA ASP A 92 2.62 -18.18 0.17
C ASP A 92 2.11 -16.75 0.36
N THR A 93 2.95 -15.81 0.83
CA THR A 93 2.55 -14.40 0.95
C THR A 93 2.57 -13.73 -0.41
N ASP A 94 1.38 -13.38 -0.92
CA ASP A 94 1.23 -12.59 -2.12
C ASP A 94 1.75 -11.16 -1.89
N LYS A 95 2.94 -10.89 -2.44
CA LYS A 95 3.61 -9.60 -2.32
C LYS A 95 2.86 -8.49 -3.04
N GLU A 96 2.19 -8.78 -4.14
CA GLU A 96 1.40 -7.79 -4.86
C GLU A 96 0.15 -7.42 -4.06
N ALA A 97 -0.51 -8.41 -3.45
CA ALA A 97 -1.59 -8.16 -2.51
C ALA A 97 -1.14 -7.27 -1.34
N LEU A 98 0.05 -7.53 -0.81
CA LEU A 98 0.64 -6.75 0.28
C LEU A 98 0.97 -5.32 -0.14
N VAL A 99 1.47 -5.10 -1.35
CA VAL A 99 1.69 -3.76 -1.89
C VAL A 99 0.37 -3.01 -2.04
N LEU A 100 -0.65 -3.63 -2.62
CA LEU A 100 -1.98 -3.02 -2.76
C LEU A 100 -2.57 -2.60 -1.40
N ASP A 101 -2.46 -3.47 -0.39
CA ASP A 101 -2.88 -3.17 0.98
C ASP A 101 -2.06 -2.03 1.61
N THR A 102 -0.77 -1.93 1.26
CA THR A 102 0.13 -0.85 1.72
C THR A 102 -0.30 0.51 1.16
N PHE A 103 -0.62 0.59 -0.14
CA PHE A 103 -1.12 1.83 -0.73
C PHE A 103 -2.44 2.25 -0.09
N LEU A 104 -3.38 1.32 0.10
CA LEU A 104 -4.64 1.63 0.76
C LEU A 104 -4.45 2.04 2.23
N SER A 105 -3.52 1.39 2.93
CA SER A 105 -3.16 1.74 4.32
C SER A 105 -2.56 3.14 4.41
N MET A 106 -1.76 3.57 3.43
CA MET A 106 -1.23 4.93 3.37
C MET A 106 -2.34 5.96 3.17
N ALA A 107 -3.30 5.69 2.27
CA ALA A 107 -4.47 6.55 2.08
C ALA A 107 -5.31 6.67 3.37
N ASP A 108 -5.60 5.54 4.03
CA ASP A 108 -6.34 5.50 5.29
C ASP A 108 -5.56 6.21 6.42
N MET A 109 -4.24 6.02 6.50
CA MET A 109 -3.35 6.68 7.46
C MET A 109 -3.33 8.20 7.28
N LYS A 110 -3.29 8.70 6.04
CA LYS A 110 -3.34 10.14 5.77
C LYS A 110 -4.63 10.80 6.26
N LYS A 111 -5.74 10.07 6.27
CA LYS A 111 -7.03 10.55 6.78
C LYS A 111 -7.12 10.49 8.30
N ASN A 112 -6.52 9.47 8.91
CA ASN A 112 -6.52 9.27 10.35
C ASN A 112 -5.20 8.63 10.82
N PRO A 113 -4.17 9.44 11.10
CA PRO A 113 -2.81 8.93 11.32
C PRO A 113 -2.60 8.30 12.70
N ASP A 114 -3.27 8.80 13.73
CA ASP A 114 -3.09 8.41 15.13
C ASP A 114 -3.08 6.89 15.39
N PRO A 115 -4.04 6.08 14.89
CA PRO A 115 -4.03 4.64 15.11
C PRO A 115 -2.88 3.91 14.41
N TYR A 116 -2.39 4.44 13.29
CA TYR A 116 -1.26 3.86 12.56
C TYR A 116 0.06 4.19 13.24
N ILE A 117 0.27 5.46 13.61
CA ILE A 117 1.47 5.90 14.34
C ILE A 117 1.60 5.10 15.63
N LYS A 118 0.53 5.00 16.41
CA LYS A 118 0.54 4.24 17.66
C LYS A 118 1.03 2.80 17.44
N LYS A 119 0.53 2.10 16.43
CA LYS A 119 0.96 0.72 16.12
C LYS A 119 2.38 0.63 15.58
N LEU A 120 2.81 1.60 14.78
CA LEU A 120 4.17 1.69 14.25
C LEU A 120 5.19 1.92 15.40
N GLU A 121 4.84 2.75 16.39
CA GLU A 121 5.68 3.06 17.55
C GLU A 121 5.66 1.96 18.62
N GLU A 122 4.52 1.28 18.84
CA GLU A 122 4.40 0.20 19.84
C GLU A 122 5.29 -1.01 19.54
N GLY A 123 5.81 -1.13 18.31
CA GLY A 123 6.66 -2.23 17.89
C GLY A 123 5.92 -3.59 17.91
N PRO A 124 6.62 -4.72 17.74
CA PRO A 124 6.01 -6.05 17.57
C PRO A 124 5.37 -6.64 18.84
N GLY A 125 4.99 -5.84 19.84
CA GLY A 125 4.39 -6.33 21.08
C GLY A 125 5.28 -7.37 21.75
N MET A 126 6.40 -6.93 22.35
CA MET A 126 7.20 -7.83 23.18
C MET A 126 6.30 -8.36 24.30
N ASP A 127 6.18 -9.69 24.42
CA ASP A 127 5.74 -10.34 25.65
C ASP A 127 6.43 -9.63 26.82
N ARG A 128 5.65 -8.90 27.63
CA ARG A 128 6.19 -8.28 28.82
C ARG A 128 6.45 -9.42 29.80
N PHE A 129 7.71 -9.84 29.88
CA PHE A 129 8.17 -10.58 31.05
C PHE A 129 7.94 -9.66 32.26
N TYR A 130 6.90 -9.97 33.05
CA TYR A 130 6.75 -9.39 34.37
C TYR A 130 7.73 -10.11 35.29
N ASP A 131 8.64 -9.36 35.90
CA ASP A 131 9.47 -9.81 37.03
C ASP A 131 8.62 -10.10 38.27
#